data_AF-A0A645HJA3-F1
#
_entry.id   AF-A0A645HJA3-F1
#
_cell.length_a   1.000
_cell.length_b   1.000
_cell.length_c   1.000
_cell.angle_alpha   90.00
_cell.angle_beta   90.00
_cell.angle_gamma   90.00
#
_symmetry.space_group_name_H-M   'P 1'
#
loop_
_entity.id
_entity.type
_entity.pdbx_description
1 polymer ?
#
loop_
_entity_poly.entity_id
_entity_poly.type
_entity_poly.pdbx_seq_one_letter_code
_entity_poly.pdbx_strand_id
1 'polypeptide(L)'
;MHRLLHILNEAGLTWEGYIEKFGAEPLPMKGTLPVGFVMQMLEDLKVEEPNKVFAWPTLAEMALVTDDKLLYSLLPRVDAVRYVKPKDLDEQTAADVHKAVDEFASALQVHKMVAAGGLPMKNELPYLVYANDAQELRMSAEALGMRLYVAVSPHLISTKGLLPEVPGAKTWPWAFAHALLVRYEREGAAQ
;
A
#
# COMPACT_ATOMS: atom_id res chain seq x y z
N MET A 1 -1.58 -1.97 -15.58
CA MET A 1 -1.50 -1.43 -16.96
C MET A 1 -2.66 -0.49 -17.31
N HIS A 2 -3.93 -0.92 -17.19
CA HIS A 2 -5.09 -0.09 -17.56
C HIS A 2 -5.17 1.30 -16.87
N ARG A 3 -4.72 1.43 -15.62
CA ARG A 3 -4.76 2.71 -14.89
C ARG A 3 -3.74 3.74 -15.38
N LEU A 4 -2.54 3.31 -15.78
CA LEU A 4 -1.53 4.20 -16.38
C LEU A 4 -2.00 4.74 -17.73
N LEU A 5 -2.64 3.88 -18.54
CA LEU A 5 -3.25 4.30 -19.79
C LEU A 5 -4.35 5.34 -19.58
N HIS A 6 -5.15 5.20 -18.53
CA HIS A 6 -6.17 6.17 -18.19
C HIS A 6 -5.57 7.54 -17.86
N ILE A 7 -4.52 7.57 -17.03
CA ILE A 7 -3.79 8.80 -16.67
C ILE A 7 -3.18 9.48 -17.89
N LEU A 8 -2.57 8.69 -18.78
CA LEU A 8 -2.05 9.21 -20.05
C LEU A 8 -3.15 9.82 -20.90
N ASN A 9 -4.30 9.15 -21.00
CA ASN A 9 -5.45 9.64 -21.76
C ASN A 9 -6.06 10.91 -21.15
N GLU A 10 -6.14 11.01 -19.81
CA GLU A 10 -6.54 12.24 -19.12
C GLU A 10 -5.57 13.40 -19.43
N ALA A 11 -4.29 13.11 -19.62
CA ALA A 11 -3.29 14.08 -20.05
C ALA A 11 -3.24 14.31 -21.58
N GLY A 12 -4.13 13.67 -22.35
CA GLY A 12 -4.19 13.78 -23.81
C GLY A 12 -2.99 13.14 -24.52
N LEU A 13 -2.34 12.14 -23.90
CA LEU A 13 -1.15 11.48 -24.42
C LEU A 13 -1.41 10.00 -24.71
N THR A 14 -0.75 9.49 -25.75
CA THR A 14 -0.55 8.04 -25.94
C THR A 14 0.71 7.60 -25.20
N TRP A 15 0.97 6.29 -25.17
CA TRP A 15 2.21 5.75 -24.59
C TRP A 15 3.45 6.24 -25.36
N GLU A 16 3.40 6.14 -26.68
CA GLU A 16 4.45 6.62 -27.58
C GLU A 16 4.58 8.14 -27.48
N GLY A 17 3.45 8.86 -27.40
CA GLY A 17 3.43 10.31 -27.25
C GLY A 17 4.04 10.79 -25.93
N TYR A 18 3.90 10.02 -24.84
CA TYR A 18 4.61 10.30 -23.59
C TYR A 18 6.13 10.14 -23.76
N ILE A 19 6.56 9.01 -24.36
CA ILE A 19 7.99 8.73 -24.58
C ILE A 19 8.64 9.84 -25.40
N GLU A 20 7.99 10.26 -26.50
CA GLU A 20 8.46 11.34 -27.35
C GLU A 20 8.49 12.70 -26.63
N LYS A 21 7.39 13.07 -25.96
CA LYS A 21 7.24 14.38 -25.31
C LYS A 21 8.23 14.60 -24.17
N PHE A 22 8.50 13.58 -23.37
CA PHE A 22 9.36 13.68 -22.19
C PHE A 22 10.77 13.11 -22.41
N GLY A 23 11.08 12.65 -23.62
CA GLY A 23 12.38 12.05 -23.95
C GLY A 23 12.68 10.82 -23.09
N ALA A 24 11.65 10.07 -22.69
CA ALA A 24 11.81 8.89 -21.85
C ALA A 24 12.49 7.76 -22.64
N GLU A 25 13.13 6.83 -21.93
CA GLU A 25 13.70 5.65 -22.59
C GLU A 25 12.59 4.84 -23.27
N PRO A 26 12.74 4.46 -24.56
CA PRO A 26 11.74 3.68 -25.27
C PRO A 26 11.50 2.32 -24.58
N LEU A 27 10.40 2.23 -23.85
CA LEU A 27 10.01 1.03 -23.12
C LEU A 27 8.72 0.45 -23.72
N PRO A 28 8.70 -0.84 -24.11
CA PRO A 28 7.47 -1.48 -24.55
C PRO A 28 6.48 -1.57 -23.39
N MET A 29 5.21 -1.36 -23.69
CA MET A 29 4.14 -1.49 -22.71
C MET A 29 4.00 -2.95 -22.29
N LYS A 30 4.20 -3.22 -21.00
CA LYS A 30 4.17 -4.56 -20.39
C LYS A 30 3.38 -4.53 -19.09
N GLY A 31 2.92 -5.72 -18.65
CA GLY A 31 2.21 -5.87 -17.38
C GLY A 31 3.02 -5.46 -16.15
N THR A 32 4.35 -5.57 -16.23
CA THR A 32 5.31 -5.11 -15.24
C THR A 32 6.22 -4.05 -15.85
N LEU A 33 6.44 -2.96 -15.11
CA LEU A 33 7.25 -1.81 -15.54
C LEU A 33 8.31 -1.49 -14.48
N PRO A 34 9.49 -0.96 -14.88
CA PRO A 34 10.48 -0.49 -13.92
C PRO A 34 9.90 0.60 -13.00
N VAL A 35 10.14 0.49 -11.70
CA VAL A 35 9.60 1.44 -10.72
C VAL A 35 10.03 2.88 -10.98
N GLY A 36 11.29 3.10 -11.36
CA GLY A 36 11.81 4.43 -11.67
C GLY A 36 11.13 5.07 -12.89
N PHE A 37 10.76 4.27 -13.89
CA PHE A 37 9.97 4.75 -15.03
C PHE A 37 8.57 5.17 -14.60
N VAL A 38 7.90 4.36 -13.76
CA VAL A 38 6.57 4.70 -13.24
C VAL A 38 6.64 5.97 -12.39
N MET A 39 7.59 6.06 -11.45
CA MET A 39 7.77 7.26 -10.62
C MET A 39 8.02 8.50 -11.47
N GLN A 40 8.83 8.38 -12.53
CA GLN A 40 9.05 9.49 -13.45
C GLN A 40 7.78 9.94 -14.16
N MET A 41 7.04 8.99 -14.73
CA MET A 41 5.79 9.29 -15.42
C MET A 41 4.77 9.96 -14.48
N LEU A 42 4.67 9.52 -13.22
CA LEU A 42 3.78 10.15 -12.25
C LEU A 42 4.19 11.59 -11.92
N GLU A 43 5.49 11.87 -11.86
CA GLU A 43 6.03 13.22 -11.65
C GLU A 43 5.76 14.13 -12.86
N ASP A 44 6.09 13.67 -14.07
CA ASP A 44 5.90 14.39 -15.33
C ASP A 44 4.43 14.77 -15.55
N LEU A 45 3.52 13.85 -15.22
CA LEU A 45 2.08 14.02 -15.34
C LEU A 45 1.44 14.67 -14.11
N LYS A 46 2.25 15.03 -13.10
CA LYS A 46 1.81 15.70 -11.85
C LYS A 46 0.65 14.99 -11.16
N VAL A 47 0.71 13.67 -11.09
CA VAL A 47 -0.36 12.84 -10.49
C VAL A 47 -0.46 13.13 -8.99
N GLU A 48 -1.65 13.55 -8.53
CA GLU A 48 -1.91 13.87 -7.12
C GLU A 48 -1.96 12.62 -6.23
N GLU A 49 -2.56 11.54 -6.73
CA GLU A 49 -2.74 10.28 -6.00
C GLU A 49 -1.95 9.13 -6.65
N PRO A 50 -0.62 9.07 -6.48
CA PRO A 50 0.24 8.13 -7.20
C PRO A 50 -0.08 6.66 -6.88
N ASN A 51 -0.56 6.37 -5.67
CA ASN A 51 -0.90 5.00 -5.25
C ASN A 51 -2.14 4.41 -5.93
N LYS A 52 -2.89 5.23 -6.69
CA LYS A 52 -3.99 4.72 -7.53
C LYS A 52 -3.47 3.94 -8.73
N VAL A 53 -2.22 4.08 -9.16
CA VAL A 53 -1.73 3.41 -10.38
C VAL A 53 -1.44 1.93 -10.17
N PHE A 54 -1.12 1.54 -8.93
CA PHE A 54 -0.87 0.15 -8.59
C PHE A 54 -2.18 -0.63 -8.62
N ALA A 55 -2.16 -1.75 -9.33
CA ALA A 55 -3.29 -2.65 -9.40
C ALA A 55 -3.53 -3.29 -8.03
N TRP A 56 -4.80 -3.42 -7.67
CA TRP A 56 -5.17 -4.27 -6.54
C TRP A 56 -5.10 -5.74 -6.98
N PRO A 57 -4.51 -6.63 -6.17
CA PRO A 57 -4.53 -8.05 -6.44
C PRO A 57 -5.96 -8.55 -6.41
N THR A 58 -6.23 -9.54 -7.26
CA THR A 58 -7.45 -10.33 -7.25
C THR A 58 -7.51 -11.17 -5.98
N LEU A 59 -8.70 -11.63 -5.59
CA LEU A 59 -8.85 -12.47 -4.39
C LEU A 59 -8.00 -13.75 -4.47
N ALA A 60 -7.83 -14.31 -5.68
CA ALA A 60 -6.98 -15.49 -5.93
C ALA A 60 -5.48 -15.23 -5.75
N GLU A 61 -5.04 -13.97 -5.85
CA GLU A 61 -3.66 -13.54 -5.62
C GLU A 61 -3.41 -13.14 -4.15
N MET A 62 -4.47 -13.10 -3.32
CA MET A 62 -4.39 -12.77 -1.91
C MET A 62 -4.38 -14.03 -1.03
N ALA A 63 -3.63 -13.99 0.07
CA ALA A 63 -3.59 -15.07 1.04
C ALA A 63 -4.70 -14.87 2.09
N LEU A 64 -5.49 -15.92 2.35
CA LEU A 64 -6.41 -15.94 3.48
C LEU A 64 -5.62 -15.97 4.80
N VAL A 65 -5.96 -15.08 5.73
CA VAL A 65 -5.38 -15.06 7.07
C VAL A 65 -6.13 -16.06 7.94
N THR A 66 -5.53 -17.23 8.15
CA THR A 66 -6.05 -18.26 9.07
C THR A 66 -5.38 -18.23 10.43
N ASP A 67 -4.17 -17.66 10.51
CA ASP A 67 -3.42 -17.46 11.75
C ASP A 67 -2.59 -16.16 11.70
N ASP A 68 -2.05 -15.76 12.84
CA ASP A 68 -1.33 -14.50 12.97
C ASP A 68 0.10 -14.57 12.39
N LYS A 69 0.64 -15.77 12.14
CA LYS A 69 2.02 -15.95 11.65
C LYS A 69 2.22 -15.33 10.29
N LEU A 70 1.20 -15.43 9.43
CA LEU A 70 1.22 -14.77 8.12
C LEU A 70 1.44 -13.26 8.29
N LEU A 71 0.64 -12.60 9.13
CA LEU A 71 0.76 -11.16 9.37
C LEU A 71 2.12 -10.80 9.97
N TYR A 72 2.61 -11.55 10.98
CA TYR A 72 3.94 -11.31 11.55
C TYR A 72 5.08 -11.42 10.53
N SER A 73 4.97 -12.36 9.60
CA SER A 73 5.97 -12.55 8.55
C SER A 73 6.01 -11.38 7.54
N LEU A 74 4.89 -10.66 7.40
CA LEU A 74 4.74 -9.55 6.47
C LEU A 74 5.09 -8.21 7.10
N LEU A 75 4.85 -8.02 8.41
CA LEU A 75 5.07 -6.77 9.13
C LEU A 75 6.44 -6.10 8.86
N PRO A 76 7.59 -6.82 8.86
CA PRO A 76 8.87 -6.18 8.58
C PRO A 76 8.99 -5.61 7.16
N ARG A 77 8.22 -6.15 6.20
CA ARG A 77 8.33 -5.89 4.76
C ARG A 77 7.38 -4.82 4.24
N VAL A 78 6.44 -4.36 5.07
CA VAL A 78 5.40 -3.39 4.69
C VAL A 78 5.56 -2.12 5.52
N ASP A 79 5.25 -0.97 4.93
CA ASP A 79 5.44 0.36 5.50
C ASP A 79 4.14 1.15 5.61
N ALA A 80 3.09 0.66 4.95
CA ALA A 80 1.76 1.24 4.96
C ALA A 80 0.69 0.14 4.96
N VAL A 81 -0.55 0.52 5.25
CA VAL A 81 -1.72 -0.35 5.18
C VAL A 81 -2.73 0.28 4.24
N ARG A 82 -3.31 -0.52 3.34
CA ARG A 82 -4.46 -0.12 2.53
C ARG A 82 -5.49 -1.21 2.68
N TYR A 83 -6.77 -0.83 2.68
CA TYR A 83 -7.82 -1.83 2.84
C TYR A 83 -8.97 -1.66 1.88
N VAL A 84 -9.69 -2.76 1.68
CA VAL A 84 -10.99 -2.78 1.00
C VAL A 84 -11.96 -3.61 1.84
N LYS A 85 -13.21 -3.17 1.84
CA LYS A 85 -14.32 -3.80 2.54
C LYS A 85 -15.50 -3.98 1.57
N PRO A 86 -16.46 -4.87 1.87
CA PRO A 86 -17.70 -4.97 1.09
C PRO A 86 -18.42 -3.61 1.03
N LYS A 87 -19.02 -3.30 -0.11
CA LYS A 87 -19.63 -1.98 -0.37
C LYS A 87 -20.97 -1.80 0.34
N ASP A 88 -21.60 -2.90 0.68
CA ASP A 88 -22.95 -3.04 1.22
C ASP A 88 -22.97 -3.29 2.73
N LEU A 89 -21.85 -3.04 3.43
CA LEU A 89 -21.83 -3.03 4.88
C LEU A 89 -22.68 -1.88 5.43
N ASP A 90 -23.36 -2.12 6.54
CA ASP A 90 -23.99 -1.07 7.32
C ASP A 90 -22.93 -0.12 7.91
N GLU A 91 -23.37 1.07 8.33
CA GLU A 91 -22.50 2.15 8.80
C GLU A 91 -21.66 1.74 10.01
N GLN A 92 -22.23 0.98 10.94
CA GLN A 92 -21.54 0.55 12.15
C GLN A 92 -20.45 -0.48 11.81
N THR A 93 -20.79 -1.52 11.06
CA THR A 93 -19.83 -2.53 10.62
C THR A 93 -18.71 -1.91 9.77
N ALA A 94 -19.04 -0.95 8.90
CA ALA A 94 -18.05 -0.22 8.12
C ALA A 94 -17.09 0.61 8.98
N ALA A 95 -17.60 1.24 10.04
CA ALA A 95 -16.80 1.98 11.01
C ALA A 95 -15.89 1.05 11.82
N ASP A 96 -16.38 -0.11 12.23
CA ASP A 96 -15.59 -1.10 13.00
C ASP A 96 -14.44 -1.69 12.17
N VAL A 97 -14.67 -1.98 10.88
CA VAL A 97 -13.59 -2.35 9.95
C VAL A 97 -12.56 -1.23 9.82
N HIS A 98 -13.01 0.01 9.64
CA HIS A 98 -12.10 1.14 9.49
C HIS A 98 -11.23 1.32 10.73
N LYS A 99 -11.85 1.26 11.92
CA LYS A 99 -11.17 1.37 13.20
C LYS A 99 -10.09 0.31 13.38
N ALA A 100 -10.42 -0.96 13.14
CA ALA A 100 -9.45 -2.06 13.28
C ALA A 100 -8.23 -1.88 12.36
N VAL A 101 -8.46 -1.43 11.12
CA VAL A 101 -7.37 -1.15 10.18
C VAL A 101 -6.54 0.07 10.59
N ASP A 102 -7.18 1.13 11.10
CA ASP A 102 -6.52 2.36 11.53
C ASP A 102 -5.64 2.14 12.78
N GLU A 103 -6.14 1.36 13.75
CA GLU A 103 -5.38 0.93 14.93
C GLU A 103 -4.14 0.13 14.51
N PHE A 104 -4.30 -0.85 13.63
CA PHE A 104 -3.18 -1.64 13.10
C PHE A 104 -2.19 -0.80 12.29
N ALA A 105 -2.66 0.15 11.46
CA ALA A 105 -1.81 1.04 10.68
C ALA A 105 -1.00 1.99 11.59
N SER A 106 -1.63 2.49 12.65
CA SER A 106 -0.98 3.33 13.67
C SER A 106 0.11 2.55 14.41
N ALA A 107 -0.18 1.32 14.82
CA ALA A 107 0.82 0.43 15.43
C ALA A 107 2.00 0.17 14.49
N LEU A 108 1.74 -0.17 13.22
CA LEU A 108 2.78 -0.35 12.20
C LEU A 108 3.67 0.90 12.07
N GLN A 109 3.09 2.11 12.06
CA GLN A 109 3.86 3.35 11.98
C GLN A 109 4.78 3.54 13.20
N VAL A 110 4.29 3.25 14.41
CA VAL A 110 5.11 3.26 15.62
C VAL A 110 6.27 2.27 15.49
N HIS A 111 6.02 1.07 14.97
CA HIS A 111 7.06 0.05 14.79
C HIS A 111 8.14 0.54 13.83
N LYS A 112 7.77 1.20 12.74
CA LYS A 112 8.71 1.78 11.78
C LYS A 112 9.52 2.92 12.38
N MET A 113 8.89 3.77 13.20
CA MET A 113 9.61 4.83 13.91
C MET A 113 10.62 4.29 14.92
N VAL A 114 10.26 3.26 15.69
CA VAL A 114 11.18 2.61 16.64
C VAL A 114 12.33 1.94 15.91
N ALA A 115 12.04 1.16 14.86
CA ALA A 115 13.06 0.45 14.07
C ALA A 115 14.04 1.40 13.36
N ALA A 116 13.56 2.57 12.92
CA ALA A 116 14.40 3.61 12.32
C ALA A 116 15.16 4.46 13.35
N GLY A 117 15.03 4.19 14.66
CA GLY A 117 15.65 4.96 15.73
C GLY A 117 15.01 6.35 15.97
N GLY A 118 13.85 6.61 15.36
CA GLY A 118 13.11 7.87 15.50
C GLY A 118 12.36 8.02 16.83
N LEU A 119 12.19 6.92 17.57
CA LEU A 119 11.66 6.90 18.93
C LEU A 119 12.66 6.20 19.86
N PRO A 120 13.35 6.93 20.75
CA PRO A 120 14.29 6.32 21.69
C PRO A 120 13.53 5.50 22.74
N MET A 121 13.39 4.21 22.49
CA MET A 121 12.86 3.24 23.45
C MET A 121 14.00 2.74 24.34
N LYS A 122 13.92 2.98 25.66
CA LYS A 122 14.96 2.53 26.62
C LYS A 122 15.10 1.00 26.66
N ASN A 123 14.04 0.28 26.34
CA ASN A 123 14.01 -1.16 26.13
C ASN A 123 13.32 -1.38 24.78
N GLU A 124 13.90 -2.17 23.86
CA GLU A 124 13.18 -2.60 22.67
C GLU A 124 11.84 -3.22 23.11
N LEU A 125 10.73 -2.74 22.54
CA LEU A 125 9.42 -3.30 22.86
C LEU A 125 9.47 -4.81 22.53
N PRO A 126 9.13 -5.69 23.49
CA PRO A 126 9.20 -7.13 23.27
C PRO A 126 8.37 -7.51 22.05
N TYR A 127 8.82 -8.53 21.30
CA TYR A 127 8.08 -9.12 20.18
C TYR A 127 6.59 -9.41 20.49
N LEU A 128 6.25 -9.60 21.77
CA LEU A 128 4.91 -9.83 22.30
C LEU A 128 3.94 -8.64 22.15
N VAL A 129 4.42 -7.39 22.13
CA VAL A 129 3.54 -6.23 21.88
C VAL A 129 3.09 -6.26 20.42
N TYR A 130 4.01 -6.57 19.51
CA TYR A 130 3.75 -6.70 18.08
C TYR A 130 2.90 -7.92 17.73
N ALA A 131 2.92 -8.94 18.59
CA ALA A 131 2.03 -10.08 18.49
C ALA A 131 0.56 -9.65 18.60
N ASN A 132 0.28 -8.75 19.53
CA ASN A 132 -1.09 -8.39 19.84
C ASN A 132 -1.79 -7.67 18.67
N ASP A 133 -1.13 -6.76 17.97
CA ASP A 133 -1.77 -5.96 16.90
C ASP A 133 -2.24 -6.81 15.72
N ALA A 134 -1.45 -7.81 15.31
CA ALA A 134 -1.83 -8.69 14.21
C ALA A 134 -2.98 -9.62 14.61
N GLN A 135 -2.95 -10.10 15.86
CA GLN A 135 -4.02 -10.90 16.43
C GLN A 135 -5.32 -10.09 16.51
N GLU A 136 -5.26 -8.84 16.97
CA GLU A 136 -6.42 -7.94 17.04
C GLU A 136 -7.01 -7.67 15.66
N LEU A 137 -6.17 -7.39 14.64
CA LEU A 137 -6.64 -7.22 13.28
C LEU A 137 -7.34 -8.49 12.77
N ARG A 138 -6.77 -9.68 12.99
CA ARG A 138 -7.39 -10.95 12.59
C ARG A 138 -8.72 -11.17 13.32
N MET A 139 -8.74 -10.99 14.64
CA MET A 139 -9.93 -11.18 15.48
C MET A 139 -11.05 -10.20 15.11
N SER A 140 -10.71 -9.00 14.62
CA SER A 140 -11.72 -8.05 14.14
C SER A 140 -12.55 -8.61 12.99
N ALA A 141 -11.94 -9.34 12.06
CA ALA A 141 -12.67 -9.97 10.95
C ALA A 141 -13.58 -11.07 11.47
N GLU A 142 -13.08 -11.92 12.37
CA GLU A 142 -13.85 -13.00 13.01
C GLU A 142 -15.06 -12.46 13.79
N ALA A 143 -14.87 -11.41 14.59
CA ALA A 143 -15.93 -10.76 15.35
C ALA A 143 -17.05 -10.17 14.47
N LEU A 144 -16.69 -9.74 13.26
CA LEU A 144 -17.63 -9.18 12.28
C LEU A 144 -18.22 -10.26 11.33
N GLY A 145 -17.93 -11.54 11.54
CA GLY A 145 -18.38 -12.63 10.66
C GLY A 145 -17.80 -12.54 9.24
N MET A 146 -16.56 -12.05 9.14
CA MET A 146 -15.85 -11.81 7.89
C MET A 146 -14.52 -12.59 7.84
N ARG A 147 -14.02 -12.77 6.61
CA ARG A 147 -12.70 -13.32 6.32
C ARG A 147 -11.73 -12.20 5.99
N LEU A 148 -10.50 -12.36 6.43
CA LEU A 148 -9.42 -11.42 6.18
C LEU A 148 -8.46 -12.00 5.15
N TYR A 149 -8.29 -11.32 4.02
CA TYR A 149 -7.30 -11.65 3.00
C TYR A 149 -6.22 -10.58 2.97
N VAL A 150 -4.97 -10.99 2.75
CA VAL A 150 -3.84 -10.07 2.66
C VAL A 150 -2.93 -10.31 1.47
N ALA A 151 -2.32 -9.23 0.99
CA ALA A 151 -1.25 -9.28 0.00
C ALA A 151 -0.29 -8.09 0.21
N VAL A 152 0.89 -8.18 -0.40
CA VAL A 152 1.84 -7.05 -0.42
C VAL A 152 1.78 -6.39 -1.79
N SER A 153 1.69 -5.07 -1.80
CA SER A 153 1.71 -4.27 -3.03
C SER A 153 2.76 -3.17 -2.95
N PRO A 154 3.35 -2.78 -4.09
CA PRO A 154 4.02 -1.50 -4.23
C PRO A 154 3.24 -0.34 -3.61
N HIS A 155 3.98 0.59 -2.99
CA HIS A 155 3.45 1.80 -2.41
C HIS A 155 4.46 2.95 -2.58
N LEU A 156 3.94 4.17 -2.73
CA LEU A 156 4.72 5.40 -2.81
C LEU A 156 4.38 6.28 -1.62
N ILE A 157 5.38 6.55 -0.78
CA ILE A 157 5.27 7.43 0.39
C ILE A 157 5.72 8.82 -0.03
N SER A 158 4.91 9.85 0.23
CA SER A 158 5.28 11.24 -0.05
C SER A 158 6.52 11.64 0.75
N THR A 159 7.54 12.16 0.07
CA THR A 159 8.73 12.76 0.68
C THR A 159 8.72 14.29 0.62
N LYS A 160 7.65 14.88 0.07
CA LYS A 160 7.48 16.34 -0.03
C LYS A 160 7.61 16.99 1.35
N GLY A 161 8.55 17.93 1.47
CA GLY A 161 8.83 18.66 2.71
C GLY A 161 9.62 17.88 3.77
N LEU A 162 10.02 16.63 3.49
CA LEU A 162 10.77 15.78 4.43
C LEU A 162 12.25 15.66 4.06
N LEU A 163 12.57 15.59 2.76
CA LEU A 163 13.94 15.46 2.27
C LEU A 163 14.43 16.80 1.69
N PRO A 164 15.67 17.22 2.01
CA PRO A 164 16.26 18.40 1.37
C PRO A 164 16.52 18.10 -0.11
N GLU A 165 16.31 19.10 -0.98
CA GLU A 165 16.75 19.02 -2.37
C GLU A 165 18.27 18.95 -2.42
N VAL A 166 18.82 17.93 -3.08
CA VAL A 166 20.26 17.74 -3.22
C VAL A 166 20.68 18.19 -4.63
N PRO A 167 21.51 19.25 -4.76
CA PRO A 167 21.94 19.74 -6.06
C PRO A 167 22.62 18.65 -6.90
N GLY A 168 22.15 18.48 -8.13
CA GLY A 168 22.71 17.49 -9.07
C GLY A 168 22.24 16.05 -8.87
N ALA A 169 21.42 15.76 -7.85
CA ALA A 169 20.78 14.47 -7.67
C ALA A 169 19.28 14.58 -7.95
N LYS A 170 18.76 13.65 -8.75
CA LYS A 170 17.32 13.54 -8.99
C LYS A 170 16.64 12.99 -7.75
N THR A 171 15.84 13.83 -7.09
CA THR A 171 15.02 13.44 -5.93
C THR A 171 13.56 13.44 -6.34
N TRP A 172 12.98 12.25 -6.48
CA TRP A 172 11.53 12.12 -6.68
C TRP A 172 10.77 12.60 -5.42
N PRO A 173 9.54 13.13 -5.58
CA PRO A 173 8.70 13.54 -4.46
C PRO A 173 8.07 12.37 -3.70
N TRP A 174 8.54 11.14 -3.96
CA TRP A 174 8.11 9.92 -3.30
C TRP A 174 9.27 8.97 -3.03
N ALA A 175 9.17 8.21 -1.95
CA ALA A 175 9.98 7.03 -1.68
C ALA A 175 9.19 5.76 -2.05
N PHE A 176 9.90 4.79 -2.63
CA PHE A 176 9.33 3.48 -2.89
C PHE A 176 9.28 2.63 -1.60
N ALA A 177 8.14 2.02 -1.36
CA ALA A 177 7.85 1.21 -0.19
C ALA A 177 6.86 0.09 -0.55
N HIS A 178 6.40 -0.65 0.46
CA HIS A 178 5.32 -1.62 0.26
C HIS A 178 4.15 -1.37 1.20
N ALA A 179 2.95 -1.68 0.76
CA ALA A 179 1.74 -1.66 1.58
C ALA A 179 1.23 -3.08 1.82
N LEU A 180 0.78 -3.35 3.04
CA LEU A 180 -0.11 -4.47 3.31
C LEU A 180 -1.50 -4.10 2.78
N LEU A 181 -1.95 -4.85 1.79
CA LEU A 181 -3.32 -4.78 1.31
C LEU A 181 -4.16 -5.72 2.16
N VAL A 182 -5.17 -5.17 2.82
CA VAL A 182 -6.10 -5.90 3.68
C VAL A 182 -7.46 -5.93 3.00
N ARG A 183 -8.08 -7.09 2.90
CA ARG A 183 -9.38 -7.25 2.26
C ARG A 183 -10.31 -8.03 3.17
N TYR A 184 -11.38 -7.35 3.61
CA TYR A 184 -12.48 -7.99 4.31
C TYR A 184 -13.45 -8.56 3.29
N GLU A 185 -13.85 -9.81 3.48
CA GLU A 185 -14.84 -10.50 2.65
C GLU A 185 -15.89 -11.17 3.54
N ARG A 186 -17.15 -11.22 3.09
CA ARG A 186 -18.19 -11.96 3.82
C ARG A 186 -17.87 -13.45 3.82
N GLU A 187 -18.23 -14.16 4.88
CA GLU A 187 -18.24 -15.62 4.83
C GLU A 187 -19.17 -16.12 3.70
N GLY A 188 -18.63 -16.94 2.80
CA GLY A 188 -19.39 -17.50 1.68
C GLY A 188 -19.43 -16.67 0.40
N ALA A 189 -18.78 -15.50 0.34
CA ALA A 189 -18.73 -14.65 -0.86
C ALA A 189 -17.78 -15.15 -1.98
N ALA A 190 -17.41 -16.43 -1.96
CA ALA A 190 -16.70 -17.04 -3.08
C ALA A 190 -17.70 -17.40 -4.19
N GLN A 191 -18.06 -16.43 -5.03
CA GLN A 191 -18.60 -16.65 -6.38
C GLN A 191 -18.05 -15.61 -7.35
#